data_AF-A0A3N9N7W7-F1
#
_entry.id   AF-A0A3N9N7W7-F1
#
_cell.length_a   1.000
_cell.length_b   1.000
_cell.length_c   1.000
_cell.angle_alpha   90.00
_cell.angle_beta   90.00
_cell.angle_gamma   90.00
#
_symmetry.space_group_name_H-M   'P 1'
#
loop_
_entity.id
_entity.type
_entity.pdbx_description
1 polymer ?
#
loop_
_entity_poly.entity_id
_entity_poly.type
_entity_poly.pdbx_seq_one_letter_code
_entity_poly.pdbx_strand_id
1 'polypeptide(L)'
;MPDLDPFFHKFNSWSFTRHTVWNRCPRQYYFEYMAQYVKTDPVVSPEKIRYLKNFNSKFVVQGQIIHDIIDQQIQLHCEKKPMDRDAAIAAFVKKVSLYKGIGGETFTEYHNGE
;
A
#
# COMPACT_ATOMS: atom_id res chain seq x y z
N MET A 1 -29.76 1.23 -4.52
CA MET A 1 -28.34 1.03 -4.13
C MET A 1 -27.53 0.99 -5.41
N PRO A 2 -26.31 1.55 -5.45
CA PRO A 2 -25.45 1.48 -6.63
C PRO A 2 -25.17 0.02 -6.97
N ASP A 3 -25.15 -0.30 -8.27
CA ASP A 3 -24.80 -1.64 -8.73
C ASP A 3 -23.29 -1.86 -8.53
N LEU A 4 -22.94 -2.94 -7.82
CA LEU A 4 -21.57 -3.25 -7.45
C LEU A 4 -21.11 -4.49 -8.20
N ASP A 5 -19.80 -4.56 -8.46
CA ASP A 5 -19.21 -5.77 -9.00
C ASP A 5 -19.48 -6.98 -8.09
N PRO A 6 -19.93 -8.14 -8.61
CA PRO A 6 -20.11 -9.36 -7.83
C PRO A 6 -18.86 -9.76 -7.03
N PHE A 7 -17.66 -9.38 -7.50
CA PHE A 7 -16.42 -9.53 -6.78
C PHE A 7 -16.46 -8.84 -5.40
N PHE A 8 -17.06 -7.67 -5.30
CA PHE A 8 -17.23 -6.98 -4.02
C PHE A 8 -17.97 -7.87 -3.03
N HIS A 9 -19.12 -8.42 -3.39
CA HIS A 9 -19.89 -9.27 -2.47
C HIS A 9 -19.17 -10.56 -2.09
N LYS A 10 -18.35 -11.11 -2.99
CA LYS A 10 -17.57 -12.33 -2.73
C LYS A 10 -16.42 -12.11 -1.75
N PHE A 11 -15.79 -10.93 -1.76
CA PHE A 11 -14.58 -10.64 -0.98
C PHE A 11 -14.76 -9.57 0.10
N ASN A 12 -15.96 -8.97 0.21
CA ASN A 12 -16.30 -8.04 1.27
C ASN A 12 -16.59 -8.80 2.57
N SER A 13 -15.53 -9.17 3.28
CA SER A 13 -15.64 -9.68 4.63
C SER A 13 -15.77 -8.52 5.64
N TRP A 14 -16.57 -8.76 6.67
CA TRP A 14 -16.67 -7.84 7.81
C TRP A 14 -15.38 -7.87 8.62
N SER A 15 -14.90 -6.71 9.05
CA SER A 15 -13.77 -6.59 9.97
C SER A 15 -14.03 -5.49 10.99
N PHE A 16 -13.38 -5.58 12.16
CA PHE A 16 -13.48 -4.55 13.19
C PHE A 16 -13.10 -3.18 12.65
N THR A 17 -12.00 -3.09 11.90
CA THR A 17 -11.54 -1.86 11.25
C THR A 17 -12.60 -1.27 10.31
N ARG A 18 -13.22 -2.11 9.47
CA ARG A 18 -14.29 -1.68 8.54
C ARG A 18 -15.49 -1.13 9.29
N HIS A 19 -15.90 -1.79 10.38
CA HIS A 19 -16.99 -1.33 11.23
C HIS A 19 -16.67 0.03 11.88
N THR A 20 -15.45 0.17 12.41
CA THR A 20 -14.99 1.44 13.00
C THR A 20 -14.99 2.56 11.97
N VAL A 21 -14.48 2.32 10.76
CA VAL A 21 -14.46 3.32 9.67
C VAL A 21 -15.87 3.69 9.23
N TRP A 22 -16.77 2.71 9.09
CA TRP A 22 -18.18 2.95 8.76
C TRP A 22 -18.84 3.88 9.80
N ASN A 23 -18.67 3.58 11.09
CA ASN A 23 -19.27 4.36 12.17
C ASN A 23 -18.63 5.75 12.33
N ARG A 24 -17.33 5.89 12.02
CA ARG A 24 -16.63 7.17 12.09
C ARG A 24 -16.96 8.08 10.91
N CYS A 25 -16.92 7.55 9.69
CA CYS A 25 -17.11 8.32 8.46
C CYS A 25 -17.60 7.42 7.31
N PRO A 26 -18.91 7.40 7.01
CA PRO A 26 -19.47 6.63 5.90
C PRO A 26 -18.88 7.03 4.53
N ARG A 27 -18.52 8.31 4.36
CA ARG A 27 -17.88 8.80 3.13
C ARG A 27 -16.49 8.20 2.94
N GLN A 28 -15.69 8.12 4.01
CA GLN A 28 -14.38 7.47 3.97
C GLN A 28 -14.54 6.00 3.61
N TYR A 29 -15.47 5.30 4.27
CA TYR A 29 -15.76 3.90 3.98
C TYR A 29 -16.11 3.66 2.50
N TYR A 30 -16.93 4.53 1.90
CA TYR A 30 -17.30 4.42 0.50
C TYR A 30 -16.06 4.43 -0.41
N PHE A 31 -15.18 5.42 -0.29
CA PHE A 31 -13.98 5.51 -1.13
C PHE A 31 -12.96 4.39 -0.83
N GLU A 32 -12.84 4.00 0.44
CA GLU A 32 -11.90 2.96 0.87
C GLU A 32 -12.33 1.54 0.51
N TYR A 33 -13.61 1.22 0.41
CA TYR A 33 -14.04 -0.17 0.26
C TYR A 33 -15.01 -0.43 -0.91
N MET A 34 -15.85 0.54 -1.28
CA MET A 34 -16.93 0.32 -2.25
C MET A 34 -16.67 0.95 -3.62
N ALA A 35 -16.14 2.17 -3.66
CA ALA A 35 -16.14 3.02 -4.86
C ALA A 35 -15.37 2.42 -6.06
N GLN A 36 -14.37 1.57 -5.81
CA GLN A 36 -13.61 0.88 -6.86
C GLN A 36 -14.37 -0.26 -7.56
N TYR A 37 -15.57 -0.60 -7.06
CA TYR A 37 -16.43 -1.65 -7.56
C TYR A 37 -17.80 -1.14 -8.05
N VAL A 38 -18.03 0.18 -8.00
CA VAL A 38 -19.29 0.79 -8.48
C VAL A 38 -19.33 0.76 -10.00
N LYS A 39 -20.40 0.18 -10.56
CA LYS A 39 -20.61 0.07 -12.01
C LYS A 39 -21.47 1.17 -12.60
N THR A 40 -22.49 1.59 -11.85
CA THR A 40 -23.50 2.57 -12.29
C THR A 40 -23.25 3.92 -11.64
N ASP A 41 -23.32 4.98 -12.45
CA ASP A 41 -23.17 6.39 -12.06
C ASP A 41 -22.07 6.68 -11.00
N PRO A 42 -20.81 6.26 -11.25
CA PRO A 42 -19.75 6.48 -10.28
C PRO A 42 -19.40 7.97 -10.19
N VAL A 43 -19.34 8.50 -8.95
CA VAL A 43 -18.93 9.90 -8.68
C VAL A 43 -17.52 10.19 -9.21
N VAL A 44 -16.64 9.19 -9.17
CA VAL A 44 -15.28 9.21 -9.73
C VAL A 44 -15.07 7.87 -10.42
N SER A 45 -14.42 7.85 -11.59
CA SER A 45 -14.20 6.61 -12.33
C SER A 45 -13.50 5.55 -11.44
N PRO A 46 -13.99 4.29 -11.41
CA PRO A 46 -13.39 3.24 -10.60
C PRO A 46 -11.92 2.98 -10.91
N GLU A 47 -11.52 3.14 -12.17
CA GLU A 47 -10.13 3.04 -12.61
C GLU A 47 -9.24 4.10 -11.96
N LYS A 48 -9.72 5.35 -11.90
CA LYS A 48 -9.00 6.44 -11.21
C LYS A 48 -8.89 6.17 -9.72
N ILE A 49 -9.93 5.61 -9.09
CA ILE A 49 -9.88 5.23 -7.67
C ILE A 49 -8.85 4.12 -7.44
N ARG A 50 -8.82 3.08 -8.29
CA ARG A 50 -7.82 2.00 -8.21
C ARG A 50 -6.41 2.55 -8.39
N TYR A 51 -6.22 3.43 -9.38
CA TYR A 51 -4.95 4.11 -9.61
C TYR A 51 -4.52 4.91 -8.37
N LEU A 52 -5.40 5.78 -7.85
CA LEU A 52 -5.14 6.59 -6.65
C LEU A 52 -4.81 5.75 -5.41
N LYS A 53 -5.44 4.59 -5.25
CA LYS A 53 -5.16 3.66 -4.15
C LYS A 53 -3.86 2.89 -4.28
N ASN A 54 -3.40 2.65 -5.50
CA ASN A 54 -2.14 1.97 -5.75
C ASN A 54 -0.94 2.89 -5.57
N PHE A 55 -1.15 4.20 -5.38
CA PHE A 55 -0.07 5.10 -4.99
C PHE A 55 0.40 4.76 -3.58
N ASN A 56 1.67 4.40 -3.50
CA ASN A 56 2.35 4.27 -2.22
C ASN A 56 3.29 5.46 -2.01
N SER A 57 3.32 5.99 -0.80
CA SER A 57 4.33 6.99 -0.45
C SER A 57 5.72 6.39 -0.61
N LYS A 58 6.63 7.15 -1.21
CA LYS A 58 8.02 6.72 -1.40
C LYS A 58 8.68 6.31 -0.08
N PHE A 59 8.35 7.00 1.00
CA PHE A 59 8.90 6.72 2.34
C PHE A 59 8.37 5.40 2.91
N VAL A 60 7.11 5.07 2.67
CA VAL A 60 6.51 3.79 3.09
C VAL A 60 7.20 2.63 2.36
N VAL A 61 7.42 2.77 1.06
CA VAL A 61 8.16 1.76 0.27
C VAL A 61 9.60 1.60 0.76
N GLN A 62 10.28 2.70 1.06
CA GLN A 62 11.64 2.65 1.63
C GLN A 62 11.66 1.96 3.00
N GLY A 63 10.70 2.26 3.88
CA GLY A 63 10.54 1.58 5.16
C GLY A 63 10.35 0.08 4.99
N GLN A 64 9.47 -0.34 4.08
CA GLN A 64 9.24 -1.75 3.79
C GLN A 64 10.53 -2.46 3.33
N ILE A 65 11.31 -1.85 2.44
CA ILE A 65 12.58 -2.43 1.97
C ILE A 65 13.56 -2.63 3.13
N ILE A 66 13.62 -1.69 4.07
CA ILE A 66 14.47 -1.82 5.27
C ILE A 66 14.01 -3.01 6.10
N HIS A 67 12.70 -3.12 6.36
CA HIS A 67 12.14 -4.25 7.10
C HIS A 67 12.47 -5.58 6.43
N ASP A 68 12.30 -5.69 5.11
CA ASP A 68 12.60 -6.92 4.36
C ASP A 68 14.08 -7.30 4.45
N ILE A 69 15.00 -6.33 4.40
CA ILE A 69 16.45 -6.59 4.48
C ILE A 69 16.84 -7.03 5.88
N ILE A 70 16.27 -6.40 6.92
CA ILE A 70 16.51 -6.80 8.32
C ILE A 70 15.99 -8.22 8.54
N ASP A 71 14.79 -8.53 8.07
CA ASP A 71 14.19 -9.86 8.19
C ASP A 71 15.08 -10.93 7.49
N GLN A 72 15.60 -10.62 6.30
CA GLN A 72 16.57 -11.48 5.62
C GLN A 72 17.86 -11.70 6.44
N GLN A 73 18.40 -10.66 7.06
CA GLN A 73 19.60 -10.78 7.90
C GLN A 73 19.33 -11.62 9.15
N ILE A 74 18.16 -11.45 9.79
CA ILE A 74 17.71 -12.27 10.91
C ILE A 74 17.60 -13.74 10.49
N GLN A 75 16.97 -14.01 9.34
CA GLN A 75 16.81 -15.36 8.84
C GLN A 75 18.17 -16.03 8.53
N LEU A 76 19.11 -15.30 7.91
CA LEU A 76 20.46 -15.78 7.67
C LEU A 76 21.21 -16.08 8.99
N HIS A 77 21.03 -15.24 10.01
CA HIS A 77 21.60 -15.47 11.32
C HIS A 77 21.04 -16.74 11.98
N CYS A 78 19.73 -16.97 11.89
CA CYS A 78 19.09 -18.20 12.34
C CYS A 78 19.65 -19.44 11.63
N GLU A 79 20.09 -19.30 10.38
CA GLU A 79 20.78 -20.34 9.60
C GLU A 79 22.29 -20.47 9.91
N LYS A 80 22.78 -19.82 10.98
CA LYS A 80 24.20 -19.76 11.39
C LYS A 80 25.13 -19.12 10.36
N LYS A 81 24.61 -18.30 9.45
CA LYS A 81 25.44 -17.45 8.58
C LYS A 81 25.76 -16.14 9.31
N PRO A 82 26.97 -15.57 9.10
CA PRO A 82 27.30 -14.28 9.68
C PRO A 82 26.45 -13.17 9.05
N MET A 83 26.02 -12.22 9.88
CA MET A 83 25.37 -11.00 9.40
C MET A 83 26.41 -10.10 8.74
N ASP A 84 26.08 -9.55 7.57
CA ASP A 84 26.95 -8.66 6.81
C ASP A 84 26.25 -7.32 6.58
N ARG A 85 26.71 -6.32 7.32
CA ARG A 85 26.17 -4.95 7.28
C ARG A 85 26.41 -4.29 5.93
N ASP A 86 27.59 -4.46 5.34
CA ASP A 86 27.95 -3.77 4.10
C ASP A 86 27.17 -4.36 2.92
N ALA A 87 26.99 -5.68 2.91
CA ALA A 87 26.11 -6.34 1.97
C ALA A 87 24.64 -5.90 2.12
N ALA A 88 24.15 -5.74 3.35
CA ALA A 88 22.78 -5.26 3.61
C ALA A 88 22.56 -3.82 3.11
N ILE A 89 23.52 -2.93 3.34
CA ILE A 89 23.50 -1.54 2.85
C ILE A 89 23.54 -1.53 1.32
N ALA A 90 24.41 -2.32 0.69
CA ALA A 90 24.47 -2.44 -0.77
C ALA A 90 23.15 -2.96 -1.36
N ALA A 91 22.52 -3.95 -0.72
CA ALA A 91 21.22 -4.46 -1.11
C ALA A 91 20.11 -3.40 -1.01
N PHE A 92 20.13 -2.59 0.06
CA PHE A 92 19.20 -1.47 0.22
C PHE A 92 19.37 -0.44 -0.91
N VAL A 93 20.60 0.02 -1.15
CA VAL A 93 20.89 1.02 -2.21
C VAL A 93 20.45 0.49 -3.58
N LYS A 94 20.71 -0.80 -3.87
CA LYS A 94 20.29 -1.45 -5.11
C LYS A 94 18.76 -1.55 -5.24
N LYS A 95 18.05 -1.97 -4.18
CA LYS A 95 16.58 -2.04 -4.20
C LYS A 95 15.99 -0.64 -4.38
N VAL A 96 16.47 0.36 -3.62
CA VAL A 96 15.99 1.75 -3.71
C VAL A 96 16.26 2.37 -5.08
N SER A 97 17.40 2.09 -5.72
CA SER A 97 17.69 2.61 -7.06
C SER A 97 16.78 1.99 -8.13
N LEU A 98 16.44 0.70 -8.02
CA LEU A 98 15.44 0.07 -8.86
C LEU A 98 14.06 0.73 -8.70
N TYR A 99 13.65 1.05 -7.47
CA TYR A 99 12.39 1.76 -7.23
C TYR A 99 12.39 3.20 -7.76
N LYS A 100 13.53 3.90 -7.76
CA LYS A 100 13.63 5.24 -8.39
C LYS A 100 13.40 5.21 -9.90
N GLY A 101 13.65 4.07 -10.57
CA GLY A 101 13.39 3.89 -12.01
C GLY A 101 11.93 3.60 -12.36
N ILE A 102 11.11 3.17 -11.39
CA ILE A 102 9.68 2.90 -11.55
C ILE A 102 8.90 4.20 -11.29
N GLY A 103 9.11 5.19 -12.16
CA GLY A 103 8.57 6.55 -12.04
C GLY A 103 7.05 6.70 -12.18
N GLY A 104 6.25 5.68 -11.86
CA GLY A 104 4.79 5.67 -12.09
C GLY A 104 3.89 5.65 -10.85
N GLU A 105 4.38 5.23 -9.67
CA GLU A 105 3.48 4.80 -8.57
C GLU A 105 3.83 5.37 -7.18
N THR A 106 4.82 6.27 -7.11
CA THR A 106 5.22 6.87 -5.82
C THR A 106 5.09 8.38 -5.84
N PHE A 107 4.38 8.92 -4.86
CA PHE A 107 4.30 10.37 -4.61
C PHE A 107 5.21 10.73 -3.44
N THR A 108 5.72 11.96 -3.47
CA THR A 108 6.40 12.56 -2.32
C THR A 108 5.37 13.39 -1.60
N GLU A 109 4.99 13.00 -0.38
CA GLU A 109 4.13 13.82 0.47
C GLU A 109 4.91 15.09 0.84
N TYR A 110 4.38 16.24 0.41
CA TYR A 110 4.79 17.53 0.94
C TYR A 110 3.79 17.90 2.03
N HIS A 111 4.28 17.95 3.27
CA HIS A 111 3.53 18.55 4.36
C HIS A 111 3.68 20.08 4.25
N ASN A 112 2.65 20.75 3.73
CA ASN A 112 2.54 22.20 3.84
C ASN A 112 2.14 22.53 5.28
N GLY A 113 3.12 22.58 6.19
CA GLY A 113 2.86 22.74 7.62
C GLY A 113 4.06 23.17 8.48
N GLU A 114 5.15 23.66 7.87
CA GLU A 114 6.20 24.45 8.52
C GLU A 114 6.50 25.70 7.69
#